data_AF-A0A7L2QVB9-F1
#
_entry.id   AF-A0A7L2QVB9-F1
#
_cell.length_a   1.000
_cell.length_b   1.000
_cell.length_c   1.000
_cell.angle_alpha   90.00
_cell.angle_beta   90.00
_cell.angle_gamma   90.00
#
_symmetry.space_group_name_H-M   'P 1'
#
loop_
_entity.id
_entity.type
_entity.pdbx_description
1 polymer ?
#
loop_
_entity_poly.entity_id
_entity_poly.type
_entity_poly.pdbx_seq_one_letter_code
_entity_poly.pdbx_strand_id
1 'polypeptide(L)'
;YRYEWKVEEARKNLLRTHTTSASARALFQLARQEKFTPVKYFSIDRVFRNESLDATHLAEFHQVEGVVADRGLTLGHLMGTLRQFFAKLGISQLRFKPAYNPYTEPSMEVFSYHEG
;
A
#
# COMPACT_ATOMS: atom_id res chain seq x y z
N TYR A 1 -4.94 4.62 20.07
CA TYR A 1 -3.74 4.06 20.71
C TYR A 1 -3.51 4.46 22.18
N ARG A 2 -4.32 5.33 22.81
CA ARG A 2 -4.22 5.64 24.25
C ARG A 2 -2.81 6.09 24.72
N TYR A 3 -2.14 6.93 23.93
CA TYR A 3 -0.85 7.54 24.28
C TYR A 3 -0.90 9.06 24.01
N GLU A 4 0.04 9.79 24.60
CA GLU A 4 0.22 11.22 24.35
C GLU A 4 0.98 11.43 23.02
N TRP A 5 0.31 12.01 22.03
CA TRP A 5 0.91 12.31 20.74
C TRP A 5 1.81 13.56 20.82
N LYS A 6 3.04 13.45 20.32
CA LYS A 6 4.05 14.51 20.36
C LYS A 6 4.28 15.08 18.95
N VAL A 7 4.02 16.37 18.77
CA VAL A 7 4.18 17.04 17.46
C VAL A 7 5.64 17.09 17.01
N GLU A 8 6.56 17.15 17.96
CA GLU A 8 8.00 17.16 17.76
C GLU A 8 8.46 15.87 17.07
N GLU A 9 7.83 14.74 17.39
CA GLU A 9 8.09 13.46 16.74
C GLU A 9 7.66 13.48 15.27
N ALA A 10 6.46 13.99 15.00
CA ALA A 10 5.91 14.06 13.64
C ALA A 10 6.63 15.07 12.73
N ARG A 11 7.37 16.03 13.30
CA ARG A 11 8.15 17.03 12.55
C ARG A 11 9.53 16.52 12.11
N LYS A 12 9.96 15.34 12.56
CA LYS A 12 11.23 14.77 12.13
C LYS A 12 11.17 14.38 10.65
N ASN A 13 12.09 14.91 9.86
CA ASN A 13 12.25 14.50 8.47
C ASN A 13 12.92 13.13 8.39
N LEU A 14 12.53 12.35 7.40
CA LEU A 14 13.09 11.04 7.08
C LEU A 14 13.07 10.81 5.56
N LEU A 15 13.89 9.88 5.10
CA LEU A 15 13.76 9.36 3.74
C LEU A 15 12.53 8.46 3.66
N ARG A 16 11.75 8.60 2.58
CA ARG A 16 10.48 7.88 2.41
C ARG A 16 10.67 6.37 2.52
N THR A 17 10.05 5.76 3.52
CA THR A 17 10.17 4.32 3.78
C THR A 17 9.20 3.47 2.96
N HIS A 18 8.07 4.05 2.53
CA HIS A 18 7.01 3.39 1.76
C HIS A 18 6.29 4.41 0.87
N THR A 19 5.83 3.98 -0.32
CA THR A 19 4.99 4.80 -1.21
C THR A 19 3.63 5.16 -0.59
N THR A 20 3.22 4.48 0.48
CA THR A 20 1.96 4.73 1.20
C THR A 20 1.85 6.16 1.73
N SER A 21 2.97 6.81 2.03
CA SER A 21 3.01 8.24 2.34
C SER A 21 2.54 9.14 1.17
N ALA A 22 2.83 8.75 -0.08
CA ALA A 22 2.36 9.46 -1.27
C ALA A 22 0.85 9.24 -1.46
N SER A 23 0.35 8.02 -1.23
CA SER A 23 -1.08 7.73 -1.20
C SER A 23 -1.82 8.54 -0.13
N ALA A 24 -1.26 8.67 1.07
CA ALA A 24 -1.83 9.50 2.13
C ALA A 24 -1.94 10.97 1.68
N ARG A 25 -0.93 11.51 1.00
CA ARG A 25 -0.98 12.86 0.41
C ARG A 25 -2.07 12.98 -0.66
N ALA A 26 -2.16 12.01 -1.58
CA ALA A 26 -3.17 12.01 -2.63
C ALA A 26 -4.60 11.94 -2.06
N LEU A 27 -4.83 11.08 -1.08
CA LEU A 27 -6.12 10.94 -0.38
C LEU A 27 -6.47 12.19 0.43
N PHE A 28 -5.49 12.85 1.06
CA PHE A 28 -5.73 14.13 1.72
C PHE A 28 -6.19 15.21 0.73
N GLN A 29 -5.58 15.28 -0.45
CA GLN A 29 -6.04 16.23 -1.49
C GLN A 29 -7.42 15.87 -2.04
N LEU A 30 -7.72 14.59 -2.23
CA LEU A 30 -9.05 14.11 -2.61
C LEU A 30 -10.11 14.54 -1.59
N ALA A 31 -9.81 14.38 -0.29
CA ALA A 31 -10.72 14.73 0.80
C ALA A 31 -11.01 16.25 0.91
N ARG A 32 -10.16 17.10 0.31
CA ARG A 32 -10.34 18.56 0.28
C ARG A 32 -11.20 19.05 -0.88
N GLN A 33 -11.58 18.18 -1.81
CA GLN A 33 -12.45 18.56 -2.91
C GLN A 33 -13.85 18.90 -2.40
N GLU A 34 -14.51 19.88 -3.03
CA GLU A 34 -15.86 20.30 -2.65
C GLU A 34 -16.87 19.13 -2.76
N LYS A 35 -16.64 18.23 -3.73
CA LYS A 35 -17.42 17.01 -3.94
C LYS A 35 -16.47 15.83 -4.07
N PHE A 36 -16.77 14.76 -3.34
CA PHE A 36 -16.06 13.49 -3.49
C PHE A 36 -16.28 12.93 -4.91
N THR A 37 -15.19 12.60 -5.58
CA THR A 37 -15.19 11.87 -6.86
C THR A 37 -14.45 10.55 -6.67
N PRO A 38 -15.02 9.39 -7.08
CA PRO A 38 -14.30 8.13 -7.02
C PRO A 38 -13.02 8.15 -7.84
N VAL A 39 -11.94 7.55 -7.31
CA VAL A 39 -10.62 7.59 -7.95
C VAL A 39 -9.89 6.25 -7.87
N LYS A 40 -8.96 6.07 -8.82
CA LYS A 40 -7.97 4.99 -8.84
C LYS A 40 -6.61 5.63 -9.06
N TYR A 41 -5.72 5.47 -8.10
CA TYR A 41 -4.34 5.97 -8.17
C TYR A 41 -3.37 4.80 -8.22
N PHE A 42 -2.21 5.01 -8.83
CA PHE A 42 -1.06 4.13 -8.72
C PHE A 42 0.22 4.93 -8.66
N SER A 43 1.26 4.34 -8.08
CA SER A 43 2.60 4.90 -8.07
C SER A 43 3.65 3.79 -8.11
N ILE A 44 4.77 4.08 -8.75
CA ILE A 44 5.97 3.25 -8.75
C ILE A 44 7.12 4.19 -8.42
N ASP A 45 7.76 3.99 -7.28
CA ASP A 45 8.77 4.94 -6.84
C ASP A 45 9.76 4.30 -5.86
N ARG A 46 10.92 4.94 -5.70
CA ARG A 46 11.99 4.46 -4.82
C ARG A 46 11.68 4.75 -3.35
N VAL A 47 11.96 3.77 -2.50
CA VAL A 47 11.85 3.86 -1.05
C VAL A 47 13.17 3.46 -0.39
N PHE A 48 13.38 3.92 0.84
CA PHE A 48 14.63 3.76 1.57
C PHE A 48 14.35 3.06 2.90
N ARG A 49 15.10 2.00 3.20
CA ARG A 49 15.00 1.27 4.47
C ARG A 49 16.39 1.08 5.06
N ASN A 50 16.54 1.49 6.31
CA ASN A 50 17.77 1.28 7.07
C ASN A 50 17.75 -0.11 7.71
N GLU A 51 17.82 -1.13 6.86
CA GLU A 51 17.92 -2.54 7.25
C GLU A 51 19.33 -3.06 6.97
N SER A 52 19.72 -4.16 7.61
CA SER A 52 21.05 -4.75 7.39
C SER A 52 21.16 -5.21 5.94
N LEU A 53 22.19 -4.73 5.22
CA LEU A 53 22.45 -5.15 3.85
C LEU A 53 22.79 -6.64 3.82
N ASP A 54 22.02 -7.40 3.05
CA ASP A 54 22.35 -8.78 2.71
C ASP A 54 22.05 -9.03 1.22
N ALA A 55 22.25 -10.28 0.77
CA ALA A 55 22.05 -10.64 -0.64
C ALA A 55 20.63 -10.39 -1.17
N THR A 56 19.65 -10.21 -0.29
CA THR A 56 18.22 -10.03 -0.60
C THR A 56 17.65 -8.68 -0.16
N HIS A 57 18.35 -7.93 0.70
CA HIS A 57 17.89 -6.67 1.27
C HIS A 57 18.80 -5.51 0.86
N LEU A 58 18.31 -4.69 -0.07
CA LEU A 58 18.95 -3.44 -0.48
C LEU A 58 18.48 -2.28 0.42
N ALA A 59 19.37 -1.32 0.68
CA ALA A 59 19.03 -0.10 1.43
C ALA A 59 17.98 0.78 0.73
N GLU A 60 17.82 0.61 -0.59
CA GLU A 60 16.78 1.24 -1.39
C GLU A 60 16.25 0.29 -2.46
N PHE A 61 14.96 0.37 -2.75
CA PHE A 61 14.30 -0.42 -3.79
C PHE A 61 13.05 0.30 -4.30
N HIS A 62 12.45 -0.20 -5.39
CA HIS A 62 11.22 0.36 -5.95
C HIS A 62 10.01 -0.35 -5.34
N GLN A 63 9.07 0.44 -4.84
CA GLN A 63 7.78 -0.05 -4.36
C GLN A 63 6.69 0.36 -5.35
N VAL A 64 5.80 -0.58 -5.67
CA VAL A 64 4.60 -0.37 -6.47
C VAL A 64 3.39 -0.33 -5.54
N GLU A 65 2.53 0.65 -5.69
CA GLU A 65 1.31 0.77 -4.88
C GLU A 65 0.12 1.25 -5.72
N GLY A 66 -1.05 0.67 -5.47
CA GLY A 66 -2.32 1.07 -6.07
C GLY A 66 -3.37 1.33 -5.00
N VAL A 67 -4.20 2.35 -5.21
CA VAL A 67 -5.28 2.75 -4.30
C VAL A 67 -6.57 2.97 -5.09
N VAL A 68 -7.67 2.38 -4.62
CA VAL A 68 -9.01 2.62 -5.14
C VAL A 68 -9.84 3.23 -4.01
N ALA A 69 -10.40 4.41 -4.25
CA ALA A 69 -11.26 5.10 -3.29
C ALA A 69 -12.63 5.33 -3.93
N ASP A 70 -13.64 4.66 -3.38
CA ASP A 70 -15.04 4.72 -3.82
C ASP A 70 -15.97 4.37 -2.65
N ARG A 71 -17.27 4.59 -2.83
CA ARG A 71 -18.31 4.26 -1.85
C ARG A 71 -18.68 2.78 -1.97
N GLY A 72 -18.89 2.13 -0.83
CA GLY A 72 -19.33 0.73 -0.80
C GLY A 72 -18.28 -0.28 -1.26
N LEU A 73 -16.98 0.07 -1.19
CA LEU A 73 -15.93 -0.90 -1.44
C LEU A 73 -15.94 -2.00 -0.36
N THR A 74 -15.70 -3.24 -0.79
CA THR A 74 -15.70 -4.43 0.06
C THR A 74 -14.38 -5.16 -0.11
N LEU A 75 -14.09 -6.11 0.77
CA LEU A 75 -12.94 -6.99 0.62
C LEU A 75 -12.96 -7.76 -0.71
N GLY A 76 -14.15 -8.13 -1.19
CA GLY A 76 -14.33 -8.78 -2.50
C GLY A 76 -13.87 -7.90 -3.66
N HIS A 77 -14.07 -6.57 -3.57
CA HIS A 77 -13.57 -5.63 -4.59
C HIS A 77 -12.03 -5.54 -4.59
N LEU A 78 -11.39 -5.57 -3.41
CA LEU A 78 -9.94 -5.64 -3.32
C LEU A 78 -9.40 -6.93 -3.94
N MET A 79 -9.97 -8.08 -3.58
CA MET A 79 -9.59 -9.38 -4.13
C MET A 79 -9.79 -9.44 -5.66
N GLY A 80 -10.90 -8.89 -6.16
CA GLY A 80 -11.18 -8.82 -7.60
C GLY A 80 -10.17 -7.95 -8.35
N THR A 81 -9.81 -6.79 -7.79
CA THR A 81 -8.79 -5.90 -8.36
C THR A 81 -7.43 -6.58 -8.42
N LEU A 82 -7.02 -7.25 -7.33
CA LEU A 82 -5.76 -7.99 -7.26
C LEU A 82 -5.72 -9.14 -8.26
N ARG A 83 -6.82 -9.91 -8.41
CA ARG A 83 -6.94 -10.95 -9.44
C ARG A 83 -6.75 -10.39 -10.84
N GLN A 84 -7.40 -9.27 -11.17
CA GLN A 84 -7.25 -8.65 -12.49
C GLN A 84 -5.84 -8.11 -12.73
N PHE A 85 -5.22 -7.52 -11.72
CA PHE A 85 -3.86 -7.00 -11.78
C PHE A 85 -2.85 -8.13 -12.06
N PHE A 86 -2.85 -9.18 -11.23
CA PHE A 86 -1.92 -10.30 -11.38
C PHE A 86 -2.20 -11.16 -12.61
N ALA A 87 -3.46 -11.29 -13.06
CA ALA A 87 -3.77 -11.98 -14.31
C ALA A 87 -3.11 -11.29 -15.52
N LYS A 88 -3.02 -9.95 -15.53
CA LYS A 88 -2.29 -9.20 -16.56
C LYS A 88 -0.78 -9.40 -16.50
N LEU A 89 -0.25 -9.89 -15.37
CA LEU A 89 1.14 -10.30 -15.19
C LEU A 89 1.36 -11.80 -15.46
N GLY A 90 0.34 -12.53 -15.91
CA GLY A 90 0.42 -13.97 -16.16
C GLY A 90 0.28 -14.84 -14.90
N ILE A 91 -0.11 -14.26 -13.76
CA ILE A 91 -0.24 -14.97 -12.48
C ILE A 91 -1.73 -15.19 -12.19
N SER A 92 -2.18 -16.45 -12.25
CA SER A 92 -3.60 -16.82 -12.11
C SER A 92 -3.93 -17.55 -10.80
N GLN A 93 -2.97 -18.25 -10.21
CA GLN A 93 -3.15 -19.08 -9.01
C GLN A 93 -3.01 -18.24 -7.73
N LEU A 94 -3.98 -17.37 -7.43
CA LEU A 94 -3.92 -16.52 -6.24
C LEU A 94 -4.61 -17.14 -5.01
N ARG A 95 -3.95 -17.05 -3.86
CA ARG A 95 -4.51 -17.30 -2.53
C ARG A 95 -4.39 -16.05 -1.66
N PHE A 96 -5.41 -15.79 -0.84
CA PHE A 96 -5.44 -14.64 0.05
C PHE A 96 -5.40 -15.13 1.49
N LYS A 97 -4.52 -14.56 2.30
CA LYS A 97 -4.35 -14.91 3.71
C LYS A 97 -4.52 -13.65 4.57
N PRO A 98 -5.30 -13.70 5.67
CA PRO A 98 -5.37 -12.59 6.61
C PRO A 98 -3.98 -12.18 7.10
N ALA A 99 -3.75 -10.87 7.16
CA ALA A 99 -2.50 -10.28 7.60
C ALA A 99 -2.81 -9.10 8.53
N TYR A 100 -1.77 -8.39 8.96
CA TYR A 100 -1.91 -7.17 9.74
C TYR A 100 -1.09 -6.05 9.10
N ASN A 101 -1.75 -4.94 8.75
CA ASN A 101 -1.09 -3.67 8.56
C ASN A 101 -1.73 -2.63 9.48
N PRO A 102 -0.96 -1.72 10.11
CA PRO A 102 -1.49 -0.75 11.08
C PRO A 102 -2.52 0.23 10.52
N TYR A 103 -2.61 0.35 9.19
CA TYR A 103 -3.38 1.37 8.46
C TYR A 103 -4.45 0.77 7.53
N THR A 104 -4.75 -0.53 7.64
CA THR A 104 -5.81 -1.17 6.82
C THR A 104 -6.72 -2.07 7.64
N GLU A 105 -8.00 -2.09 7.26
CA GLU A 105 -8.99 -3.02 7.81
C GLU A 105 -10.02 -3.39 6.72
N PRO A 106 -10.25 -4.69 6.44
CA PRO A 106 -9.40 -5.84 6.79
C PRO A 106 -8.08 -5.85 6.00
N SER A 107 -7.09 -6.60 6.49
CA SER A 107 -5.75 -6.71 5.90
C SER A 107 -5.50 -8.12 5.36
N MET A 108 -4.83 -8.24 4.20
CA MET A 108 -4.47 -9.53 3.61
C MET A 108 -3.13 -9.49 2.87
N GLU A 109 -2.48 -10.64 2.82
CA GLU A 109 -1.37 -10.96 1.93
C GLU A 109 -1.88 -11.80 0.74
N VAL A 110 -1.22 -11.64 -0.42
CA VAL A 110 -1.51 -12.40 -1.64
C VAL A 110 -0.35 -13.35 -1.92
N PHE A 111 -0.66 -14.61 -2.14
CA PHE A 111 0.29 -15.66 -2.48
C PHE A 111 -0.04 -16.26 -3.84
N SER A 112 0.99 -16.77 -4.52
CA SER A 112 0.80 -17.60 -5.71
C SER A 112 1.70 -18.83 -5.67
N TYR A 113 1.29 -19.88 -6.37
CA TYR A 113 2.10 -21.08 -6.54
C TYR A 113 3.16 -20.83 -7.62
N HIS A 114 4.38 -21.25 -7.34
CA HIS A 114 5.51 -21.25 -8.27
C HIS A 114 6.00 -22.68 -8.43
N GLU A 115 6.32 -23.10 -9.65
CA GLU A 115 6.71 -24.50 -9.95
C GLU A 115 8.17 -24.82 -9.62
N GLY A 116 9.03 -23.79 -9.58
CA GLY A 116 10.45 -23.90 -9.26
C GLY A 116 10.76 -23.82 -7.77
#